data_AF-A0A7Z7CFZ9-F1
#
_entry.id   AF-A0A7Z7CFZ9-F1
#
_cell.length_a   1.000
_cell.length_b   1.000
_cell.length_c   1.000
_cell.angle_alpha   90.00
_cell.angle_beta   90.00
_cell.angle_gamma   90.00
#
_symmetry.space_group_name_H-M   'P 1'
#
loop_
_entity.id
_entity.type
_entity.pdbx_description
1 polymer ?
#
loop_
_entity_poly.entity_id
_entity_poly.type
_entity_poly.pdbx_seq_one_letter_code
_entity_poly.pdbx_strand_id
1 'polypeptide(L)'
;MAQHLAGIRVALTGPRKSKEMSLLVEKLGGIPLVRPAQGTVFLDDRNIRDGLVSWISDPPDWTVLTTGMGLDAIFDMAEDMEIADQLLDVLSASLIAARGYKTVNALRKRKLTPLVRDDDGSTDGLIREFAPHELAGQKVMLQLHGETAPKLVGWLEEQGAQVRQVLPYRHVPPEEGELEQLLNEILLHEVDAVAFTSGPQVRFLVEYAASKGKLEAMQEAFRQGVVPASVGRVTANAMREEGIEALVVPEDEKMGALIVELGRYYAAQSADKAHLLQ
;
A
#
# COMPACT_ATOMS: atom_id res chain seq x y z
N MET A 1 -32.94 -5.16 0.73
CA MET A 1 -31.75 -4.77 -0.05
C MET A 1 -31.52 -5.84 -1.08
N ALA A 2 -31.15 -5.49 -2.31
CA ALA A 2 -30.86 -6.48 -3.33
C ALA A 2 -29.63 -7.32 -2.90
N GLN A 3 -29.73 -8.64 -3.02
CA GLN A 3 -28.69 -9.58 -2.59
C GLN A 3 -27.61 -9.70 -3.67
N HIS A 4 -26.91 -8.60 -3.94
CA HIS A 4 -25.93 -8.51 -5.03
C HIS A 4 -24.69 -9.39 -4.83
N LEU A 5 -24.50 -9.97 -3.65
CA LEU A 5 -23.43 -10.93 -3.34
C LEU A 5 -23.98 -12.33 -3.04
N ALA A 6 -25.21 -12.66 -3.43
CA ALA A 6 -25.82 -13.96 -3.14
C ALA A 6 -24.89 -15.13 -3.48
N GLY A 7 -24.46 -15.88 -2.46
CA GLY A 7 -23.59 -17.06 -2.59
C GLY A 7 -22.10 -16.77 -2.85
N ILE A 8 -21.71 -15.50 -2.98
CA ILE A 8 -20.32 -15.09 -3.22
C ILE A 8 -19.52 -15.16 -1.92
N ARG A 9 -18.41 -15.90 -1.93
CA ARG A 9 -17.46 -16.03 -0.82
C ARG A 9 -16.42 -14.92 -0.92
N VAL A 10 -16.38 -14.06 0.09
CA VAL A 10 -15.50 -12.88 0.11
C VAL A 10 -14.48 -13.03 1.23
N ALA A 11 -13.20 -13.21 0.87
CA ALA A 11 -12.10 -13.16 1.83
C ALA A 11 -11.85 -11.71 2.29
N LEU A 12 -11.81 -11.50 3.61
CA LEU A 12 -11.57 -10.20 4.24
C LEU A 12 -10.18 -10.23 4.89
N THR A 13 -9.24 -9.45 4.33
CA THR A 13 -7.82 -9.54 4.72
C THR A 13 -7.40 -8.61 5.86
N GLY A 14 -8.26 -7.65 6.19
CA GLY A 14 -8.06 -6.74 7.32
C GLY A 14 -8.62 -7.32 8.63
N PRO A 15 -7.80 -7.48 9.69
CA PRO A 15 -8.31 -7.92 10.99
C PRO A 15 -9.14 -6.82 11.67
N ARG A 16 -8.78 -5.55 11.45
CA ARG A 16 -9.51 -4.38 11.96
C ARG A 16 -10.83 -4.23 11.21
N LYS A 17 -11.94 -4.10 11.96
CA LYS A 17 -13.31 -3.99 11.42
C LYS A 17 -13.78 -5.19 10.57
N SER A 18 -13.11 -6.34 10.65
CA SER A 18 -13.55 -7.58 10.01
C SER A 18 -15.01 -7.90 10.32
N LYS A 19 -15.44 -7.77 11.58
CA LYS A 19 -16.85 -7.94 11.99
C LYS A 19 -17.81 -7.01 11.26
N GLU A 20 -17.48 -5.72 11.14
CA GLU A 20 -18.33 -4.75 10.44
C GLU A 20 -18.41 -5.07 8.94
N MET A 21 -17.30 -5.46 8.32
CA MET A 21 -17.25 -5.86 6.92
C MET A 21 -18.00 -7.18 6.67
N SER A 22 -17.87 -8.17 7.54
CA SER A 22 -18.61 -9.43 7.48
C SER A 22 -20.12 -9.19 7.47
N LEU A 23 -20.62 -8.36 8.39
CA LEU A 23 -22.04 -8.00 8.45
C LEU A 23 -22.52 -7.33 7.15
N LEU A 24 -21.68 -6.52 6.50
CA LEU A 24 -22.03 -5.90 5.21
C LEU A 24 -22.09 -6.93 4.07
N VAL A 25 -21.14 -7.87 4.03
CA VAL A 25 -21.15 -8.97 3.05
C VAL A 25 -22.41 -9.83 3.23
N GLU A 26 -22.71 -10.26 4.46
CA GLU A 26 -23.91 -11.05 4.79
C GLU A 26 -25.20 -10.31 4.42
N LYS A 27 -25.26 -9.01 4.71
CA LYS A 27 -26.43 -8.17 4.39
C LYS A 27 -26.69 -8.06 2.88
N LEU A 28 -25.65 -8.23 2.06
CA LEU A 28 -25.76 -8.32 0.60
C LEU A 28 -25.90 -9.77 0.10
N GLY A 29 -26.02 -10.76 0.99
CA GLY A 29 -26.24 -12.18 0.66
C GLY A 29 -24.96 -13.00 0.45
N GLY A 30 -23.79 -12.41 0.68
CA GLY A 30 -22.50 -13.09 0.55
C GLY A 30 -22.09 -13.87 1.81
N ILE A 31 -20.98 -14.59 1.66
CA ILE A 31 -20.38 -15.42 2.71
C ILE A 31 -19.01 -14.80 3.06
N PRO A 32 -18.87 -14.11 4.19
CA PRO A 32 -17.59 -13.52 4.58
C PRO A 32 -16.65 -14.58 5.16
N LEU A 33 -15.40 -14.59 4.69
CA LEU A 33 -14.33 -15.41 5.22
C LEU A 33 -13.24 -14.50 5.78
N VAL A 34 -13.07 -14.47 7.10
CA VAL A 34 -12.00 -13.67 7.71
C VAL A 34 -10.67 -14.39 7.48
N ARG A 35 -9.78 -13.76 6.72
CA ARG A 35 -8.47 -14.31 6.31
C ARG A 35 -7.39 -13.25 6.48
N PRO A 36 -6.98 -12.95 7.73
CA PRO A 36 -6.04 -11.88 7.99
C PRO A 36 -4.76 -12.08 7.17
N ALA A 37 -4.40 -11.08 6.36
CA ALA A 37 -3.12 -11.03 5.67
C ALA A 37 -2.28 -9.86 6.18
N GLN A 38 -2.80 -9.11 7.15
CA GLN A 38 -2.09 -8.01 7.77
C GLN A 38 -1.28 -8.50 8.96
N GLY A 39 0.03 -8.29 8.89
CA GLY A 39 0.92 -8.41 10.03
C GLY A 39 0.73 -7.32 11.08
N THR A 40 1.59 -7.33 12.10
CA THR A 40 1.63 -6.27 13.11
C THR A 40 2.61 -5.18 12.69
N VAL A 41 2.20 -3.92 12.80
CA VAL A 41 3.04 -2.75 12.49
C VAL A 41 3.39 -2.05 13.79
N PHE A 42 4.69 -1.91 14.05
CA PHE A 42 5.22 -1.20 15.21
C PHE A 42 5.96 0.06 14.76
N LEU A 43 5.99 1.10 15.59
CA LEU A 43 6.92 2.20 15.41
C LEU A 43 8.33 1.71 15.77
N ASP A 44 9.33 2.02 14.96
CA ASP A 44 10.73 1.69 15.22
C ASP A 44 11.50 2.95 15.64
N ASP A 45 11.30 3.36 16.89
CA ASP A 45 11.88 4.58 17.45
C ASP A 45 13.40 4.67 17.25
N ARG A 46 14.11 3.54 17.31
CA ARG A 46 15.56 3.52 17.11
C ARG A 46 15.91 3.86 15.67
N ASN A 47 15.23 3.25 14.70
CA ASN A 47 15.45 3.57 13.29
C ASN A 47 15.15 5.05 12.99
N ILE A 48 14.06 5.60 13.55
CA ILE A 48 13.72 7.02 13.38
C ILE A 48 14.81 7.92 13.98
N ARG A 49 15.25 7.63 15.22
CA ARG A 49 16.29 8.42 15.91
C ARG A 49 17.61 8.40 15.15
N ASP A 50 18.08 7.23 14.75
CA ASP A 50 19.31 7.06 13.98
C ASP A 50 19.20 7.77 12.62
N GLY A 51 18.04 7.65 11.98
CA GLY A 51 17.70 8.35 10.75
C GLY A 51 17.75 9.87 10.89
N LEU A 52 17.10 10.43 11.91
CA LEU A 52 17.10 11.86 12.22
C LEU A 52 18.50 12.40 12.49
N VAL A 53 19.29 11.68 13.30
CA VAL A 53 20.69 12.06 13.57
C VAL A 53 21.51 12.07 12.29
N SER A 54 21.35 11.05 11.43
CA SER A 54 22.03 10.99 10.13
C SER A 54 21.58 12.13 9.20
N TRP A 55 20.29 12.44 9.21
CA TRP A 55 19.70 13.50 8.38
C TRP A 55 20.25 14.88 8.74
N ILE A 56 20.40 15.17 10.03
CA ILE A 56 20.90 16.46 10.50
C ILE A 56 22.42 16.55 10.36
N SER A 57 23.16 15.47 10.69
CA SER A 57 24.63 15.48 10.66
C SER A 57 25.22 15.48 9.25
N ASP A 58 24.53 14.83 8.31
CA ASP A 58 24.87 14.85 6.88
C ASP A 58 23.60 15.15 6.07
N PRO A 59 23.24 16.43 5.88
CA PRO A 59 22.03 16.83 5.15
C PRO A 59 22.01 16.27 3.72
N PRO A 60 20.88 15.71 3.26
CA PRO A 60 20.76 15.22 1.90
C PRO A 60 20.54 16.38 0.91
N ASP A 61 20.93 16.16 -0.34
CA ASP A 61 20.57 17.05 -1.44
C ASP A 61 19.08 16.84 -1.81
N TRP A 62 18.62 15.58 -1.72
CA TRP A 62 17.24 15.17 -1.97
C TRP A 62 16.60 14.46 -0.78
N THR A 63 15.40 14.89 -0.44
CA THR A 63 14.50 14.20 0.49
C THR A 63 13.38 13.54 -0.30
N VAL A 64 13.23 12.22 -0.19
CA VAL A 64 12.18 11.45 -0.86
C VAL A 64 11.23 10.89 0.19
N LEU A 65 9.95 11.27 0.14
CA LEU A 65 8.95 10.91 1.13
C LEU A 65 7.86 10.04 0.50
N THR A 66 7.68 8.82 1.01
CA THR A 66 6.72 7.87 0.41
C THR A 66 5.37 7.81 1.11
N THR A 67 5.28 8.30 2.35
CA THR A 67 4.04 8.30 3.13
C THR A 67 3.91 9.51 4.06
N GLY A 68 2.71 10.11 4.13
CA GLY A 68 2.42 11.17 5.11
C GLY A 68 2.53 10.71 6.57
N MET A 69 2.12 9.47 6.87
CA MET A 69 2.22 8.93 8.24
C MET A 69 3.68 8.75 8.70
N GLY A 70 4.56 8.28 7.82
CA GLY A 70 5.99 8.19 8.13
C GLY A 70 6.63 9.56 8.33
N LEU A 71 6.23 10.56 7.54
CA LEU A 71 6.65 11.94 7.77
C LEU A 71 6.16 12.48 9.13
N ASP A 72 4.89 12.23 9.46
CA ASP A 72 4.32 12.63 10.75
C ASP A 72 5.10 12.00 11.91
N ALA A 73 5.36 10.68 11.86
CA ALA A 73 6.15 9.97 12.87
C ALA A 73 7.59 10.50 13.04
N ILE A 74 8.24 10.90 11.94
CA ILE A 74 9.58 11.49 11.98
C ILE A 74 9.55 12.85 12.68
N PHE A 75 8.54 13.66 12.41
CA PHE A 75 8.38 14.96 13.09
C PHE A 75 8.02 14.80 14.56
N ASP A 76 7.12 13.88 14.90
CA ASP A 76 6.77 13.59 16.30
C ASP A 76 8.04 13.19 17.09
N MET A 77 8.88 12.31 16.52
CA MET A 77 10.16 11.94 17.13
C MET A 77 11.15 13.11 17.19
N ALA A 78 11.18 13.99 16.19
CA ALA A 78 12.03 15.16 16.19
C ALA A 78 11.61 16.18 17.25
N GLU A 79 10.31 16.30 17.54
CA GLU A 79 9.76 17.09 18.64
C GLU A 79 10.17 16.48 19.98
N ASP A 80 10.02 15.17 20.16
CA ASP A 80 10.48 14.44 21.36
C ASP A 80 11.99 14.58 21.61
N MET A 81 12.76 14.80 20.55
CA MET A 81 14.20 15.01 20.59
C MET A 81 14.60 16.49 20.67
N GLU A 82 13.64 17.42 20.67
CA GLU A 82 13.86 18.88 20.63
C GLU A 82 14.70 19.37 19.43
N ILE A 83 14.60 18.67 18.29
CA ILE A 83 15.32 18.97 17.03
C ILE A 83 14.38 19.24 15.85
N ALA A 84 13.08 19.42 16.08
CA ALA A 84 12.08 19.63 15.03
C ALA A 84 12.39 20.84 14.13
N ASP A 85 12.86 21.95 14.72
CA ASP A 85 13.26 23.15 13.95
C ASP A 85 14.48 22.87 13.06
N GLN A 86 15.46 22.11 13.55
CA GLN A 86 16.64 21.72 12.77
C GLN A 86 16.26 20.81 11.60
N LEU A 87 15.35 19.86 11.83
CA LEU A 87 14.81 19.02 10.77
C LEU A 87 14.09 19.86 9.72
N LEU A 88 13.30 20.85 10.15
CA LEU A 88 12.58 21.73 9.24
C LEU A 88 13.53 22.58 8.38
N ASP A 89 14.62 23.09 8.97
CA ASP A 89 15.66 23.83 8.24
C ASP A 89 16.34 22.95 7.19
N VAL A 90 16.70 21.70 7.55
CA VAL A 90 17.30 20.73 6.62
C VAL A 90 16.34 20.40 5.48
N LEU A 91 15.07 20.11 5.79
CA LEU A 91 14.06 19.82 4.77
C LEU A 91 13.84 21.00 3.83
N SER A 92 13.79 22.22 4.36
CA SER A 92 13.61 23.45 3.59
C SER A 92 14.79 23.76 2.67
N ALA A 93 15.99 23.32 3.03
CA ALA A 93 17.20 23.47 2.22
C ALA A 93 17.38 22.35 1.18
N SER A 94 16.73 21.20 1.35
CA SER A 94 16.77 20.06 0.42
C SER A 94 15.73 20.15 -0.70
N LEU A 95 16.01 19.50 -1.82
CA LEU A 95 14.99 19.25 -2.85
C LEU A 95 14.08 18.11 -2.39
N ILE A 96 12.76 18.31 -2.45
CA ILE A 96 11.80 17.32 -1.92
C ILE A 96 11.08 16.62 -3.07
N ALA A 97 11.05 15.29 -3.04
CA ALA A 97 10.16 14.46 -3.83
C ALA A 97 9.13 13.77 -2.93
N ALA A 98 7.86 13.71 -3.35
CA ALA A 98 6.79 13.15 -2.53
C ALA A 98 5.87 12.21 -3.29
N ARG A 99 5.63 11.03 -2.72
CA ARG A 99 4.64 10.07 -3.23
C ARG A 99 3.28 10.26 -2.58
N GLY A 100 2.25 10.50 -3.37
CA GLY A 100 0.84 10.47 -3.00
C GLY A 100 0.35 11.73 -2.30
N TYR A 101 -0.92 12.05 -2.52
CA TYR A 101 -1.54 13.28 -2.02
C TYR A 101 -1.49 13.42 -0.50
N LYS A 102 -1.50 12.30 0.26
CA LYS A 102 -1.42 12.33 1.72
C LYS A 102 -0.07 12.84 2.22
N THR A 103 1.01 12.46 1.56
CA THR A 103 2.37 12.94 1.87
C THR A 103 2.49 14.42 1.54
N VAL A 104 1.96 14.84 0.39
CA VAL A 104 1.92 16.27 0.01
C VAL A 104 1.12 17.10 1.02
N ASN A 105 -0.01 16.58 1.50
CA ASN A 105 -0.79 17.25 2.53
C ASN A 105 -0.03 17.34 3.86
N ALA A 106 0.73 16.31 4.25
CA ALA A 106 1.58 16.33 5.44
C ALA A 106 2.73 17.35 5.33
N LEU A 107 3.33 17.50 4.14
CA LEU A 107 4.31 18.56 3.84
C LEU A 107 3.69 19.96 3.93
N ARG A 108 2.51 20.15 3.33
CA ARG A 108 1.80 21.45 3.34
C ARG A 108 1.48 21.95 4.74
N LYS A 109 1.10 21.05 5.67
CA LYS A 109 0.89 21.40 7.09
C LYS A 109 2.13 22.04 7.72
N ARG A 110 3.31 21.71 7.20
CA ARG A 110 4.63 22.17 7.65
C ARG A 110 5.22 23.25 6.75
N LYS A 111 4.41 23.82 5.85
CA LYS A 111 4.81 24.85 4.87
C LYS A 111 5.92 24.41 3.90
N LEU A 112 6.12 23.11 3.74
CA LEU A 112 7.04 22.54 2.76
C LEU A 112 6.29 22.21 1.46
N THR A 113 6.97 22.38 0.32
CA THR A 113 6.42 22.07 -1.01
C THR A 113 7.37 21.12 -1.74
N PRO A 114 6.90 19.96 -2.21
CA PRO A 114 7.74 19.08 -3.02
C PRO A 114 8.01 19.71 -4.40
N LEU A 115 9.25 19.58 -4.87
CA LEU A 115 9.63 19.89 -6.25
C LEU A 115 9.12 18.81 -7.21
N VAL A 116 9.23 17.54 -6.80
CA VAL A 116 8.78 16.38 -7.57
C VAL A 116 7.63 15.70 -6.84
N ARG A 117 6.58 15.32 -7.57
CA ARG A 117 5.45 14.61 -7.02
C ARG A 117 4.87 13.68 -8.05
N ASP A 118 4.51 12.47 -7.66
CA ASP A 118 3.68 11.63 -8.52
C ASP A 118 2.34 12.28 -8.90
N ASP A 119 1.82 11.83 -10.04
CA ASP A 119 0.52 12.17 -10.58
C ASP A 119 -0.59 11.20 -10.14
N ASP A 120 -0.23 9.95 -9.85
CA ASP A 120 -1.17 8.83 -9.65
C ASP A 120 -1.06 8.14 -8.27
N GLY A 121 -0.12 8.57 -7.41
CA GLY A 121 0.13 7.96 -6.11
C GLY A 121 0.96 6.68 -6.14
N SER A 122 1.57 6.32 -7.28
CA SER A 122 2.38 5.11 -7.46
C SER A 122 3.87 5.38 -7.40
N THR A 123 4.66 4.32 -7.19
CA THR A 123 6.12 4.41 -7.29
C THR A 123 6.59 4.74 -8.70
N ASP A 124 5.88 4.26 -9.73
CA ASP A 124 6.20 4.52 -11.14
C ASP A 124 5.88 5.95 -11.58
N GLY A 125 4.77 6.49 -11.07
CA GLY A 125 4.45 7.91 -11.16
C GLY A 125 5.56 8.76 -10.58
N LEU A 126 6.03 8.41 -9.37
CA LEU A 126 7.14 9.13 -8.75
C LEU A 126 8.41 9.05 -9.61
N ILE A 127 8.85 7.85 -10.01
CA ILE A 127 10.05 7.65 -10.84
C ILE A 127 9.97 8.46 -12.14
N ARG A 128 8.83 8.43 -12.83
CA ARG A 128 8.62 9.16 -14.08
C ARG A 128 8.82 10.66 -13.91
N GLU A 129 8.25 11.24 -12.85
CA GLU A 129 8.36 12.66 -12.55
C GLU A 129 9.75 13.03 -12.01
N PHE A 130 10.47 12.06 -11.44
CA PHE A 130 11.81 12.25 -10.91
C PHE A 130 12.92 12.13 -11.97
N ALA A 131 12.67 11.35 -13.03
CA ALA A 131 13.63 11.05 -14.09
C ALA A 131 14.28 12.25 -14.79
N PRO A 132 13.64 13.43 -14.91
CA PRO A 132 14.29 14.62 -15.50
C PRO A 132 15.41 15.22 -14.63
N HIS A 133 15.58 14.79 -13.39
CA HIS A 133 16.54 15.36 -12.45
C HIS A 133 17.86 14.58 -12.42
N GLU A 134 18.98 15.29 -12.36
CA GLU A 134 20.31 14.69 -12.23
C GLU A 134 20.53 14.18 -10.79
N LEU A 135 20.90 12.91 -10.67
CA LEU A 135 21.04 12.22 -9.38
C LEU A 135 22.45 11.68 -9.13
N ALA A 136 23.34 11.70 -10.14
CA ALA A 136 24.68 11.15 -9.98
C ALA A 136 25.45 11.88 -8.87
N GLY A 137 25.87 11.12 -7.86
CA GLY A 137 26.61 11.62 -6.69
C GLY A 137 25.76 12.38 -5.66
N GLN A 138 24.46 12.56 -5.89
CA GLN A 138 23.56 13.26 -4.96
C GLN A 138 23.28 12.37 -3.74
N LYS A 139 23.21 12.99 -2.56
CA LYS A 139 22.80 12.32 -1.33
C LYS A 139 21.28 12.33 -1.23
N VAL A 140 20.69 11.15 -1.14
CA VAL A 140 19.23 10.98 -1.06
C VAL A 140 18.86 10.41 0.30
N MET A 141 18.01 11.11 1.04
CA MET A 141 17.32 10.55 2.21
C MET A 141 15.93 10.07 1.81
N LEU A 142 15.71 8.77 1.87
CA LEU A 142 14.47 8.11 1.48
C LEU A 142 13.69 7.64 2.72
N GLN A 143 12.57 8.29 2.99
CA GLN A 143 11.60 7.84 3.98
C GLN A 143 10.71 6.77 3.35
N LEU A 144 10.83 5.54 3.83
CA LEU A 144 9.92 4.44 3.57
C LEU A 144 8.99 4.23 4.76
N HIS A 145 7.83 3.62 4.57
CA HIS A 145 6.93 3.36 5.71
C HIS A 145 7.57 2.41 6.72
N GLY A 146 8.07 1.28 6.24
CA GLY A 146 8.48 0.15 7.07
C GLY A 146 8.63 -1.16 6.30
N GLU A 147 8.28 -1.11 5.02
CA GLU A 147 8.56 -2.10 4.00
C GLU A 147 9.61 -1.55 3.04
N THR A 148 10.38 -2.44 2.42
CA THR A 148 11.35 -2.05 1.39
C THR A 148 10.61 -1.56 0.15
N ALA A 149 11.25 -0.67 -0.62
CA ALA A 149 10.75 -0.22 -1.92
C ALA A 149 11.80 -0.55 -2.98
N PRO A 150 12.05 -1.84 -3.28
CA PRO A 150 13.21 -2.27 -4.05
C PRO A 150 13.27 -1.62 -5.43
N LYS A 151 12.12 -1.38 -6.07
CA LYS A 151 12.04 -0.68 -7.36
C LYS A 151 12.53 0.77 -7.27
N LEU A 152 12.09 1.53 -6.25
CA LEU A 152 12.48 2.92 -6.07
C LEU A 152 13.96 3.03 -5.64
N VAL A 153 14.37 2.19 -4.69
CA VAL A 153 15.75 2.14 -4.20
C VAL A 153 16.70 1.79 -5.34
N GLY A 154 16.41 0.69 -6.06
CA GLY A 154 17.22 0.25 -7.19
C GLY A 154 17.31 1.30 -8.29
N TRP A 155 16.19 1.95 -8.64
CA TRP A 155 16.21 3.03 -9.62
C TRP A 155 17.10 4.22 -9.19
N LEU A 156 16.97 4.68 -7.93
CA LEU A 156 17.80 5.78 -7.41
C LEU A 156 19.30 5.42 -7.44
N GLU A 157 19.65 4.21 -7.03
CA GLU A 157 21.03 3.71 -7.04
C GLU A 157 21.57 3.56 -8.47
N GLU A 158 20.74 3.07 -9.41
CA GLU A 158 21.08 2.99 -10.85
C GLU A 158 21.34 4.37 -11.47
N GLN A 159 20.69 5.43 -10.98
CA GLN A 159 20.98 6.81 -11.37
C GLN A 159 22.25 7.38 -10.68
N GLY A 160 22.96 6.59 -9.88
CA GLY A 160 24.20 6.99 -9.21
C GLY A 160 24.01 7.78 -7.92
N ALA A 161 22.81 7.76 -7.32
CA ALA A 161 22.53 8.42 -6.06
C ALA A 161 23.08 7.64 -4.85
N GLN A 162 23.43 8.36 -3.79
CA GLN A 162 23.80 7.78 -2.50
C GLN A 162 22.57 7.72 -1.59
N VAL A 163 21.90 6.57 -1.55
CA VAL A 163 20.61 6.41 -0.87
C VAL A 163 20.80 5.99 0.59
N ARG A 164 20.26 6.79 1.52
CA ARG A 164 20.05 6.43 2.92
C ARG A 164 18.55 6.27 3.17
N GLN A 165 18.18 5.27 3.95
CA GLN A 165 16.77 4.95 4.21
C GLN A 165 16.42 5.19 5.67
N VAL A 166 15.22 5.73 5.91
CA VAL A 166 14.58 5.78 7.23
C VAL A 166 13.26 5.04 7.13
N LEU A 167 13.07 4.05 8.00
CA LEU A 167 11.90 3.20 8.10
C LEU A 167 11.26 3.43 9.47
N PRO A 168 10.29 4.36 9.59
CA PRO A 168 9.67 4.68 10.87
C PRO A 168 8.89 3.52 11.47
N TYR A 169 8.44 2.57 10.65
CA TYR A 169 7.69 1.43 11.10
C TYR A 169 8.43 0.12 10.82
N ARG A 170 8.18 -0.89 11.64
CA ARG A 170 8.60 -2.27 11.45
C ARG A 170 7.39 -3.17 11.29
N HIS A 171 7.44 -3.99 10.25
CA HIS A 171 6.40 -4.92 9.88
C HIS A 171 6.76 -6.33 10.38
N VAL A 172 5.88 -6.93 11.18
CA VAL A 172 5.96 -8.34 11.58
C VAL A 172 4.89 -9.09 10.78
N PRO A 173 5.23 -10.08 9.96
CA PRO A 173 4.24 -10.80 9.16
C PRO A 173 3.18 -11.47 10.04
N PRO A 174 1.97 -11.71 9.52
CA PRO A 174 0.95 -12.51 10.22
C PRO A 174 1.42 -13.96 10.38
N GLU A 175 0.66 -14.76 11.14
CA GLU A 175 0.98 -16.17 11.32
C GLU A 175 0.99 -16.90 9.96
N GLU A 176 1.99 -17.75 9.73
CA GLU A 176 2.21 -18.41 8.44
C GLU A 176 0.97 -19.20 7.98
N GLY A 177 0.26 -19.84 8.92
CA GLY A 177 -0.95 -20.61 8.64
C GLY A 177 -2.11 -19.77 8.11
N GLU A 178 -2.23 -18.49 8.48
CA GLU A 178 -3.28 -17.60 7.96
C GLU A 178 -3.02 -17.24 6.50
N LEU A 179 -1.76 -16.94 6.15
CA LEU A 179 -1.35 -16.68 4.77
C LEU A 179 -1.43 -17.94 3.91
N GLU A 180 -1.04 -19.10 4.46
CA GLU A 180 -1.16 -20.39 3.80
C GLU A 180 -2.61 -20.69 3.44
N GLN A 181 -3.52 -20.52 4.40
CA GLN A 181 -4.93 -20.75 4.19
C GLN A 181 -5.50 -19.83 3.10
N LEU A 182 -5.24 -18.52 3.19
CA LEU A 182 -5.70 -17.56 2.20
C LEU A 182 -5.15 -17.88 0.80
N LEU A 183 -3.85 -18.16 0.69
CA LEU A 183 -3.21 -18.50 -0.58
C LEU A 183 -3.81 -19.77 -1.19
N ASN A 184 -3.99 -20.83 -0.41
CA ASN A 184 -4.56 -22.07 -0.90
C ASN A 184 -6.01 -21.89 -1.34
N GLU A 185 -6.83 -21.13 -0.59
CA GLU A 185 -8.21 -20.84 -0.98
C GLU A 185 -8.30 -20.01 -2.26
N ILE A 186 -7.36 -19.08 -2.49
CA ILE A 186 -7.26 -18.34 -3.77
C ILE A 186 -6.91 -19.31 -4.90
N LEU A 187 -5.87 -20.14 -4.73
CA LEU A 187 -5.38 -21.04 -5.77
C LEU A 187 -6.40 -22.13 -6.15
N LEU A 188 -7.20 -22.58 -5.18
CA LEU A 188 -8.24 -23.58 -5.38
C LEU A 188 -9.59 -22.96 -5.78
N HIS A 189 -9.67 -21.63 -5.93
CA HIS A 189 -10.92 -20.91 -6.18
C HIS A 189 -12.00 -21.23 -5.13
N GLU A 190 -11.58 -21.42 -3.87
CA GLU A 190 -12.45 -21.60 -2.71
C GLU A 190 -12.95 -20.27 -2.14
N VAL A 191 -12.44 -19.16 -2.65
CA VAL A 191 -12.99 -17.81 -2.51
C VAL A 191 -13.29 -17.24 -3.89
N ASP A 192 -14.34 -16.42 -3.96
CA ASP A 192 -14.74 -15.78 -5.22
C ASP A 192 -14.13 -14.38 -5.33
N ALA A 193 -13.93 -13.70 -4.20
CA ALA A 193 -13.29 -12.38 -4.13
C ALA A 193 -12.38 -12.23 -2.91
N VAL A 194 -11.37 -11.36 -3.01
CA VAL A 194 -10.48 -10.98 -1.90
C VAL A 194 -10.49 -9.47 -1.72
N ALA A 195 -10.91 -8.99 -0.56
CA ALA A 195 -11.04 -7.58 -0.23
C ALA A 195 -9.84 -7.09 0.59
N PHE A 196 -8.98 -6.28 -0.04
CA PHE A 196 -7.82 -5.64 0.56
C PHE A 196 -8.14 -4.23 1.02
N THR A 197 -7.71 -3.91 2.24
CA THR A 197 -7.90 -2.61 2.89
C THR A 197 -6.59 -1.85 3.10
N SER A 198 -5.45 -2.48 2.85
CA SER A 198 -4.13 -1.83 2.92
C SER A 198 -3.12 -2.51 2.00
N GLY A 199 -2.13 -1.77 1.52
CA GLY A 199 -1.00 -2.31 0.74
C GLY A 199 -0.21 -3.42 1.45
N PRO A 200 0.09 -3.31 2.77
CA PRO A 200 0.78 -4.36 3.50
C PRO A 200 0.12 -5.75 3.41
N GLN A 201 -1.22 -5.80 3.41
CA GLN A 201 -1.95 -7.07 3.26
C GLN A 201 -1.64 -7.77 1.93
N VAL A 202 -1.47 -6.98 0.87
CA VAL A 202 -1.14 -7.48 -0.47
C VAL A 202 0.29 -7.99 -0.49
N ARG A 203 1.22 -7.17 0.00
CA ARG A 203 2.66 -7.46 -0.03
C ARG A 203 3.00 -8.69 0.79
N PHE A 204 2.47 -8.84 2.00
CA PHE A 204 2.70 -10.04 2.79
C PHE A 204 2.18 -11.31 2.10
N LEU A 205 1.02 -11.26 1.46
CA LEU A 205 0.48 -12.39 0.71
C LEU A 205 1.37 -12.72 -0.51
N VAL A 206 1.83 -11.70 -1.22
CA VAL A 206 2.70 -11.83 -2.40
C VAL A 206 4.08 -12.39 -2.03
N GLU A 207 4.74 -11.81 -1.02
CA GLU A 207 6.02 -12.29 -0.48
C GLU A 207 5.90 -13.74 -0.03
N TYR A 208 4.82 -14.08 0.67
CA TYR A 208 4.56 -15.46 1.08
C TYR A 208 4.38 -16.38 -0.13
N ALA A 209 3.56 -16.02 -1.10
CA ALA A 209 3.38 -16.80 -2.33
C ALA A 209 4.69 -16.98 -3.09
N ALA A 210 5.51 -15.93 -3.20
CA ALA A 210 6.84 -15.98 -3.81
C ALA A 210 7.77 -16.95 -3.07
N SER A 211 7.80 -16.89 -1.74
CA SER A 211 8.60 -17.80 -0.90
C SER A 211 8.22 -19.28 -1.07
N LYS A 212 6.99 -19.55 -1.49
CA LYS A 212 6.48 -20.91 -1.77
C LYS A 212 6.54 -21.27 -3.26
N GLY A 213 7.08 -20.41 -4.13
CA GLY A 213 7.13 -20.62 -5.58
C GLY A 213 5.74 -20.61 -6.25
N LYS A 214 4.75 -19.95 -5.64
CA LYS A 214 3.34 -19.92 -6.05
C LYS A 214 2.87 -18.54 -6.53
N LEU A 215 3.76 -17.56 -6.66
CA LEU A 215 3.41 -16.19 -7.04
C LEU A 215 2.65 -16.12 -8.39
N GLU A 216 3.22 -16.72 -9.44
CA GLU A 216 2.61 -16.71 -10.78
C GLU A 216 1.23 -17.37 -10.78
N ALA A 217 1.09 -18.50 -10.08
CA ALA A 217 -0.18 -19.21 -9.94
C ALA A 217 -1.24 -18.37 -9.21
N MET A 218 -0.84 -17.63 -8.17
CA MET A 218 -1.74 -16.73 -7.45
C MET A 218 -2.18 -15.56 -8.33
N GLN A 219 -1.26 -14.94 -9.05
CA GLN A 219 -1.58 -13.87 -10.00
C GLN A 219 -2.52 -14.37 -11.10
N GLU A 220 -2.34 -15.60 -11.59
CA GLU A 220 -3.25 -16.20 -12.57
C GLU A 220 -4.64 -16.45 -11.99
N ALA A 221 -4.75 -16.93 -10.75
CA ALA A 221 -6.04 -17.11 -10.09
C ALA A 221 -6.83 -15.78 -10.01
N PHE A 222 -6.14 -14.66 -9.74
CA PHE A 222 -6.73 -13.32 -9.77
C PHE A 222 -7.12 -12.84 -11.18
N ARG A 223 -6.46 -13.33 -12.24
CA ARG A 223 -6.83 -13.03 -13.63
C ARG A 223 -8.03 -13.86 -14.12
N GLN A 224 -8.18 -15.10 -13.63
CA GLN A 224 -9.11 -16.06 -14.22
C GLN A 224 -10.40 -16.32 -13.43
N GLY A 225 -10.48 -15.93 -12.15
CA GLY A 225 -11.74 -16.19 -11.42
C GLY A 225 -11.88 -15.60 -10.04
N VAL A 226 -10.79 -15.39 -9.30
CA VAL A 226 -10.86 -14.73 -7.99
C VAL A 226 -10.80 -13.23 -8.20
N VAL A 227 -11.79 -12.47 -7.73
CA VAL A 227 -11.87 -11.02 -7.94
C VAL A 227 -11.04 -10.29 -6.88
N PRO A 228 -9.92 -9.64 -7.23
CA PRO A 228 -9.20 -8.78 -6.30
C PRO A 228 -9.93 -7.44 -6.14
N ALA A 229 -10.23 -7.05 -4.90
CA ALA A 229 -10.92 -5.80 -4.60
C ALA A 229 -10.10 -4.95 -3.62
N SER A 230 -10.07 -3.64 -3.84
CA SER A 230 -9.24 -2.71 -3.09
C SER A 230 -10.05 -1.59 -2.48
N VAL A 231 -9.81 -1.24 -1.22
CA VAL A 231 -10.57 -0.17 -0.54
C VAL A 231 -10.37 1.21 -1.15
N GLY A 232 -9.29 1.43 -1.92
CA GLY A 232 -8.99 2.73 -2.50
C GLY A 232 -7.69 2.75 -3.29
N ARG A 233 -7.41 3.88 -3.93
CA ARG A 233 -6.32 4.03 -4.91
C ARG A 233 -4.94 3.64 -4.40
N VAL A 234 -4.61 3.98 -3.15
CA VAL A 234 -3.29 3.66 -2.57
C VAL A 234 -3.09 2.15 -2.48
N THR A 235 -4.09 1.41 -2.00
CA THR A 235 -4.03 -0.05 -1.93
C THR A 235 -4.07 -0.65 -3.33
N ALA A 236 -4.86 -0.08 -4.25
CA ALA A 236 -4.94 -0.54 -5.64
C ALA A 236 -3.59 -0.39 -6.36
N ASN A 237 -2.86 0.70 -6.12
CA ASN A 237 -1.52 0.88 -6.68
C ASN A 237 -0.54 -0.16 -6.13
N ALA A 238 -0.58 -0.44 -4.82
CA ALA A 238 0.23 -1.51 -4.24
C ALA A 238 -0.10 -2.88 -4.88
N MET A 239 -1.38 -3.15 -5.19
CA MET A 239 -1.77 -4.36 -5.91
C MET A 239 -1.18 -4.44 -7.33
N ARG A 240 -1.21 -3.33 -8.08
CA ARG A 240 -0.60 -3.27 -9.42
C ARG A 240 0.92 -3.42 -9.40
N GLU A 241 1.58 -2.80 -8.41
CA GLU A 241 3.02 -2.95 -8.20
C GLU A 241 3.41 -4.43 -8.01
N GLU A 242 2.53 -5.24 -7.42
CA GLU A 242 2.70 -6.69 -7.24
C GLU A 242 2.10 -7.55 -8.37
N GLY A 243 1.72 -6.94 -9.50
CA GLY A 243 1.20 -7.62 -10.69
C GLY A 243 -0.27 -8.03 -10.63
N ILE A 244 -1.07 -7.40 -9.76
CA ILE A 244 -2.52 -7.64 -9.62
C ILE A 244 -3.30 -6.45 -10.22
N GLU A 245 -3.83 -6.62 -11.43
CA GLU A 245 -4.33 -5.52 -12.27
C GLU A 245 -5.87 -5.38 -12.35
N ALA A 246 -6.61 -6.49 -12.34
CA ALA A 246 -8.06 -6.53 -12.59
C ALA A 246 -8.91 -6.18 -11.35
N LEU A 247 -8.70 -4.98 -10.82
CA LEU A 247 -9.19 -4.59 -9.49
C LEU A 247 -10.60 -3.99 -9.50
N VAL A 248 -11.43 -4.40 -8.52
CA VAL A 248 -12.62 -3.63 -8.12
C VAL A 248 -12.22 -2.58 -7.11
N VAL A 249 -12.43 -1.30 -7.42
CA VAL A 249 -12.06 -0.17 -6.54
C VAL A 249 -13.25 0.79 -6.46
N PRO A 250 -13.78 1.09 -5.25
CA PRO A 250 -14.85 2.07 -5.11
C PRO A 250 -14.33 3.49 -5.36
N GLU A 251 -15.20 4.38 -5.84
CA GLU A 251 -14.91 5.82 -5.93
C GLU A 251 -14.65 6.42 -4.53
N ASP A 252 -15.51 6.05 -3.57
CA ASP A 252 -15.35 6.38 -2.16
C ASP A 252 -14.35 5.42 -1.51
N GLU A 253 -13.19 5.91 -1.09
CA GLU A 253 -12.12 5.11 -0.47
C GLU A 253 -12.47 4.63 0.97
N LYS A 254 -13.57 3.88 1.13
CA LYS A 254 -14.17 3.44 2.40
C LYS A 254 -14.50 1.94 2.35
N MET A 255 -14.32 1.24 3.48
CA MET A 255 -14.62 -0.20 3.59
C MET A 255 -16.05 -0.57 3.22
N GLY A 256 -17.04 0.25 3.60
CA GLY A 256 -18.43 -0.02 3.22
C GLY A 256 -18.68 0.15 1.72
N ALA A 257 -18.05 1.16 1.10
CA ALA A 257 -18.15 1.39 -0.34
C ALA A 257 -17.49 0.27 -1.14
N LEU A 258 -16.36 -0.28 -0.66
CA LEU A 258 -15.71 -1.45 -1.24
C LEU A 258 -16.67 -2.64 -1.36
N ILE A 259 -17.37 -3.01 -0.29
CA ILE A 259 -18.28 -4.16 -0.29
C ILE A 259 -19.50 -3.90 -1.20
N VAL A 260 -20.01 -2.67 -1.23
CA VAL A 260 -21.11 -2.29 -2.13
C VAL A 260 -20.68 -2.36 -3.59
N GLU A 261 -19.49 -1.87 -3.92
CA GLU A 261 -18.96 -1.88 -5.28
C GLU A 261 -18.67 -3.31 -5.76
N LEU A 262 -18.14 -4.17 -4.89
CA LEU A 262 -18.01 -5.60 -5.17
C LEU A 262 -19.37 -6.24 -5.47
N GLY A 263 -20.42 -5.88 -4.73
CA GLY A 263 -21.78 -6.31 -5.04
C GLY A 263 -22.24 -5.87 -6.43
N ARG A 264 -22.03 -4.60 -6.79
CA ARG A 264 -22.38 -4.09 -8.13
C ARG A 264 -21.64 -4.83 -9.25
N TYR A 265 -20.37 -5.11 -9.05
CA TYR A 265 -19.55 -5.88 -9.98
C TYR A 265 -20.15 -7.27 -10.28
N TYR A 266 -20.52 -8.04 -9.26
CA TYR A 266 -21.13 -9.36 -9.46
C TYR A 266 -22.55 -9.30 -10.01
N ALA A 267 -23.32 -8.29 -9.65
CA ALA A 267 -24.66 -8.07 -10.20
C ALA A 267 -24.60 -7.78 -11.72
N ALA A 268 -23.62 -6.97 -12.16
CA ALA A 268 -23.39 -6.69 -13.58
C ALA A 268 -23.00 -7.95 -14.36
N GLN A 269 -22.04 -8.75 -13.85
CA GLN A 269 -21.65 -10.01 -14.51
C GLN A 269 -22.80 -11.02 -14.64
N SER A 270 -23.68 -11.07 -13.64
CA SER A 270 -24.84 -11.97 -13.67
C SER A 270 -25.86 -11.55 -14.72
N ALA A 271 -26.05 -10.25 -14.92
CA ALA A 271 -26.91 -9.71 -15.96
C ALA A 271 -26.37 -9.98 -17.38
N ASP A 272 -25.05 -9.83 -17.58
CA ASP A 272 -24.40 -10.10 -18.86
C ASP A 272 -24.48 -11.59 -19.24
N LYS A 273 -24.28 -12.50 -18.27
CA LYS A 273 -24.46 -13.94 -18.48
C LYS A 273 -25.90 -14.31 -18.83
N ALA A 274 -26.88 -13.65 -18.22
CA ALA A 274 -28.29 -13.87 -18.54
C ALA A 274 -28.67 -13.38 -19.94
N HIS A 275 -28.03 -12.32 -20.44
CA HIS A 275 -28.27 -11.77 -21.78
C HIS A 275 -27.64 -12.63 -22.89
N LEU A 276 -26.50 -13.28 -22.63
CA LEU A 276 -25.83 -14.18 -23.59
C LEU A 276 -26.53 -15.54 -23.76
N LEU A 277 -27.48 -15.87 -22.88
CA LEU A 277 -28.24 -17.12 -22.90
C LEU A 277 -29.65 -16.96 -23.51
N GLN A 278 -29.98 -15.78 -24.05
CA GLN A 278 -31.22 -15.48 -24.79
C GLN A 278 -30.93 -15.35 -26.28
#